data_AF-A0A0R0EC06-F1
#
_entry.id   AF-A0A0R0EC06-F1
#
_cell.length_a   1.000
_cell.length_b   1.000
_cell.length_c   1.000
_cell.angle_alpha   90.00
_cell.angle_beta   90.00
_cell.angle_gamma   90.00
#
_symmetry.space_group_name_H-M   'P 1'
#
loop_
_entity.id
_entity.type
_entity.pdbx_description
1 polymer ?
#
loop_
_entity_poly.entity_id
_entity_poly.type
_entity_poly.pdbx_seq_one_letter_code
_entity_poly.pdbx_strand_id
1 'polypeptide(L)'
;MKGIQFYLEGPGRELRPVTIVSREMADIRTAGIPSRSGPAAADTRIEVSTLVDERGNLARQVDCDGFKFKFNGSEIPWSLVVG
;
A
#
# COMPACT_ATOMS: atom_id res chain seq x y z
N MET A 1 13.63 -22.52 -5.40
CA MET A 1 12.65 -21.93 -4.46
C MET A 1 11.78 -20.98 -5.28
N LYS A 2 10.47 -21.18 -5.38
CA LYS A 2 9.58 -20.17 -5.98
C LYS A 2 9.55 -18.97 -5.03
N GLY A 3 9.85 -17.77 -5.54
CA GLY A 3 9.76 -16.54 -4.76
C GLY A 3 8.30 -16.24 -4.40
N ILE A 4 8.10 -15.47 -3.32
CA ILE A 4 6.78 -14.97 -2.93
C ILE A 4 6.33 -13.95 -3.99
N GLN A 5 5.17 -14.16 -4.60
CA GLN A 5 4.60 -13.20 -5.55
C GLN A 5 3.50 -12.39 -4.88
N PHE A 6 3.60 -11.07 -4.97
CA PHE A 6 2.59 -10.15 -4.50
C PHE A 6 1.64 -9.76 -5.62
N TYR A 7 0.37 -9.59 -5.26
CA TYR A 7 -0.65 -9.06 -6.15
C TYR A 7 -1.45 -7.97 -5.43
N LEU A 8 -1.94 -7.00 -6.20
CA LEU A 8 -3.02 -6.14 -5.76
C LEU A 8 -4.34 -6.70 -6.34
N GLU A 9 -5.29 -6.99 -5.46
CA GLU A 9 -6.67 -7.35 -5.80
C GLU A 9 -7.56 -6.10 -5.79
N GLY A 10 -8.12 -5.78 -6.94
CA GLY A 10 -8.99 -4.63 -7.17
C GLY A 10 -10.48 -4.99 -7.25
N PRO A 11 -11.34 -4.01 -7.61
CA PRO A 11 -12.75 -4.26 -7.85
C PRO A 11 -12.98 -5.37 -8.86
N GLY A 12 -13.99 -6.21 -8.63
CA GLY A 12 -14.28 -7.34 -9.52
C GLY A 12 -13.25 -8.47 -9.48
N ARG A 13 -12.38 -8.52 -8.45
CA ARG A 13 -11.30 -9.53 -8.29
C ARG A 13 -10.23 -9.46 -9.37
N GLU A 14 -10.00 -8.27 -9.94
CA GLU A 14 -8.86 -8.04 -10.82
C GLU A 14 -7.56 -8.22 -10.02
N LEU A 15 -6.65 -9.08 -10.49
CA LEU A 15 -5.35 -9.29 -9.85
C LEU A 15 -4.24 -8.66 -10.70
N ARG A 16 -3.45 -7.79 -10.08
CA ARG A 16 -2.27 -7.19 -10.70
C ARG A 16 -1.00 -7.64 -9.99
N PRO A 17 -0.07 -8.34 -10.67
CA PRO A 17 1.24 -8.64 -10.10
C PRO A 17 1.97 -7.35 -9.78
N VAL A 18 2.58 -7.29 -8.59
CA VAL A 18 3.32 -6.12 -8.13
C VAL A 18 4.63 -6.50 -7.47
N THR A 19 5.56 -5.55 -7.46
CA THR A 19 6.82 -5.64 -6.72
C THR A 19 6.99 -4.44 -5.80
N ILE A 20 7.65 -4.63 -4.67
CA ILE A 20 7.96 -3.55 -3.73
C ILE A 20 9.14 -2.76 -4.28
N VAL A 21 8.95 -1.46 -4.54
CA VAL A 21 10.02 -0.58 -5.04
C VAL A 21 10.68 0.24 -3.95
N SER A 22 9.93 0.59 -2.90
CA SER A 22 10.46 1.33 -1.77
C SER A 22 9.70 1.03 -0.49
N ARG A 23 10.41 1.18 0.63
CA ARG A 23 9.88 1.23 1.99
C ARG A 23 10.49 2.43 2.68
N GLU A 24 9.65 3.29 3.21
CA GLU A 24 10.08 4.50 3.92
C GLU A 24 9.40 4.59 5.28
N MET A 25 10.13 5.06 6.28
CA MET A 25 9.56 5.35 7.59
C MET A 25 8.93 6.75 7.54
N ALA A 26 7.61 6.83 7.64
CA ALA A 26 6.88 8.09 7.58
C ALA A 26 6.00 8.27 8.81
N ASP A 27 5.80 9.52 9.24
CA ASP A 27 4.77 9.84 10.22
C ASP A 27 3.39 9.61 9.57
N ILE A 28 2.50 8.93 10.29
CA ILE A 28 1.18 8.52 9.80
C ILE A 28 0.36 9.69 9.24
N ARG A 29 0.48 10.89 9.84
CA ARG A 29 -0.19 12.12 9.37
C ARG A 29 0.42 12.59 8.07
N THR A 30 1.75 12.64 7.98
CA THR A 30 2.45 13.05 6.74
C THR A 30 2.20 12.06 5.59
N ALA A 31 1.99 10.78 5.92
CA ALA A 31 1.65 9.76 4.95
C ALA A 31 0.18 9.82 4.47
N GLY A 32 -0.67 10.65 5.08
CA GLY A 32 -2.09 10.76 4.73
C GLY A 32 -2.90 9.50 5.07
N ILE A 33 -2.41 8.67 5.97
CA ILE A 33 -3.04 7.41 6.34
C ILE A 33 -4.00 7.66 7.52
N PRO A 34 -5.29 7.29 7.40
CA PRO A 34 -6.23 7.48 8.50
C PRO A 34 -5.83 6.66 9.73
N SER A 35 -5.59 7.33 10.86
CA SER A 35 -5.40 6.67 12.15
C SER A 35 -6.73 6.59 12.90
N ARG A 36 -7.09 5.41 13.43
CA ARG A 36 -8.26 5.27 14.33
C ARG A 36 -8.02 5.88 15.71
N SER A 37 -6.75 6.03 16.09
CA SER A 37 -6.31 6.66 17.32
C SER A 37 -6.40 8.18 17.14
N GLY A 38 -7.01 8.89 18.10
CA GLY A 38 -7.20 10.34 18.10
C GLY A 38 -5.88 11.16 18.13
N PRO A 39 -5.83 12.31 18.81
CA PRO A 39 -4.66 13.21 18.80
C PRO A 39 -3.29 12.57 19.10
N ALA A 40 -3.28 11.40 19.75
CA ALA A 40 -2.09 10.59 20.05
C ALA A 40 -1.45 9.88 18.83
N ALA A 41 -2.02 9.97 17.63
CA ALA A 41 -1.39 9.46 16.40
C ALA A 41 -0.29 10.39 15.84
N ALA A 42 -0.25 11.65 16.28
CA ALA A 42 0.91 12.51 16.03
C ALA A 42 2.15 11.83 16.64
N ASP A 43 3.21 11.67 15.85
CA ASP A 43 4.46 10.96 16.19
C ASP A 43 4.44 9.43 15.99
N THR A 44 3.33 8.85 15.50
CA THR A 44 3.35 7.45 15.08
C THR A 44 4.06 7.30 13.74
N ARG A 45 5.26 6.71 13.77
CA ARG A 45 6.00 6.33 12.57
C ARG A 45 5.61 4.93 12.11
N ILE A 46 5.27 4.81 10.83
CA ILE A 46 4.97 3.54 10.18
C ILE A 46 5.87 3.36 8.96
N GLU A 47 6.16 2.11 8.63
CA GLU A 47 6.75 1.78 7.34
C GLU A 47 5.67 1.87 6.26
N VAL A 48 5.89 2.73 5.27
CA VAL A 48 5.00 2.91 4.13
C VAL A 48 5.68 2.29 2.91
N SER A 49 4.99 1.34 2.29
CA SER A 49 5.45 0.70 1.06
C SER A 49 4.91 1.39 -0.20
N THR A 50 5.75 1.46 -1.22
CA THR A 50 5.35 1.76 -2.59
C THR A 50 5.57 0.52 -3.45
N LEU A 51 4.57 0.18 -4.24
CA LEU A 51 4.56 -0.95 -5.16
C LEU A 51 4.53 -0.46 -6.61
N VAL A 52 4.98 -1.31 -7.53
CA VAL A 52 4.84 -1.09 -8.97
C VAL A 52 4.26 -2.32 -9.63
N ASP A 53 3.34 -2.12 -10.57
CA ASP A 53 2.84 -3.19 -11.45
C ASP A 53 3.73 -3.38 -12.70
N GLU A 54 3.45 -4.42 -13.49
CA GLU A 54 4.22 -4.73 -14.70
C GLU A 54 4.17 -3.62 -15.77
N ARG A 55 3.20 -2.71 -15.68
CA ARG A 55 3.02 -1.59 -16.61
C ARG A 55 3.71 -0.32 -16.10
N GLY A 56 4.36 -0.36 -14.94
CA GLY A 56 5.01 0.79 -14.33
C GLY A 56 4.08 1.69 -13.51
N ASN A 57 2.82 1.27 -13.26
CA ASN A 57 1.92 2.05 -12.42
C ASN A 57 2.31 1.88 -10.95
N LEU A 58 2.53 3.01 -10.28
CA LEU A 58 2.86 3.04 -8.86
C LEU A 58 1.60 2.97 -8.00
N ALA A 59 1.65 2.17 -6.95
CA ALA A 59 0.64 2.10 -5.91
C ALA A 59 1.26 2.38 -4.55
N ARG A 60 0.68 3.34 -3.82
CA ARG A 60 1.13 3.72 -2.48
C ARG A 60 0.22 3.12 -1.43
N GLN A 61 0.80 2.67 -0.32
CA GLN A 61 0.07 2.19 0.84
C GLN A 61 -0.82 3.29 1.42
N VAL A 62 -2.04 2.92 1.83
CA VAL A 62 -3.07 3.85 2.36
C VAL A 62 -3.66 3.41 3.70
N ASP A 63 -3.16 2.32 4.27
CA ASP A 63 -3.50 1.84 5.61
C ASP A 63 -2.25 1.70 6.49
N CYS A 64 -2.45 1.58 7.80
CA CYS A 64 -1.36 1.40 8.76
C CYS A 64 -0.78 -0.02 8.73
N ASP A 65 -1.57 -1.00 8.31
CA ASP A 65 -1.25 -2.42 8.42
C ASP A 65 -0.54 -2.98 7.19
N GLY A 66 -0.44 -2.20 6.09
CA GLY A 66 0.25 -2.61 4.87
C GLY A 66 -0.57 -3.51 3.95
N PHE A 67 -1.89 -3.52 4.06
CA PHE A 67 -2.78 -4.35 3.25
C PHE A 67 -3.53 -3.58 2.18
N LYS A 68 -3.56 -2.25 2.22
CA LYS A 68 -4.35 -1.43 1.28
C LYS A 68 -3.48 -0.46 0.53
N PHE A 69 -3.67 -0.42 -0.79
CA PHE A 69 -2.89 0.42 -1.70
C PHE A 69 -3.81 1.17 -2.66
N LYS A 70 -3.39 2.35 -3.12
CA LYS A 70 -4.04 3.07 -4.22
C LYS A 70 -3.02 3.33 -5.32
N PHE A 71 -3.42 3.07 -6.56
CA PHE A 71 -2.66 3.52 -7.73
C PHE A 71 -2.73 5.04 -7.85
N ASN A 72 -1.66 5.66 -8.35
CA ASN A 72 -1.63 7.10 -8.59
C ASN A 72 -2.79 7.55 -9.49
N GLY A 73 -3.55 8.55 -9.05
CA GLY A 73 -4.73 9.06 -9.77
C GLY A 73 -6.02 8.24 -9.61
N SER A 74 -6.00 7.19 -8.78
CA SER A 74 -7.19 6.38 -8.47
C SER A 74 -7.59 6.54 -7.01
N GLU A 75 -8.88 6.76 -6.77
CA GLU A 75 -9.45 6.75 -5.41
C GLU A 75 -9.86 5.36 -4.93
N ILE A 76 -9.78 4.37 -5.80
CA ILE A 76 -10.19 3.00 -5.51
C ILE A 76 -9.06 2.30 -4.75
N PRO A 77 -9.29 1.82 -3.51
CA PRO A 77 -8.32 1.03 -2.78
C PRO A 77 -8.28 -0.42 -3.29
N TRP A 78 -7.08 -0.97 -3.36
CA TRP A 78 -6.76 -2.34 -3.73
C TRP A 78 -6.19 -3.08 -2.52
N SER A 79 -6.39 -4.39 -2.44
CA SER A 79 -5.90 -5.22 -1.34
C SER A 79 -4.63 -5.95 -1.74
N LEU A 80 -3.59 -5.91 -0.91
CA LEU A 80 -2.40 -6.72 -1.10
C LEU A 80 -2.71 -8.18 -0.74
N VAL A 81 -2.44 -9.09 -1.68
CA VAL A 81 -2.58 -10.53 -1.50
C VAL A 81 -1.29 -11.23 -1.94
N VAL A 82 -1.07 -12.43 -1.42
CA VAL A 82 0.10 -13.26 -1.71
C VAL A 82 -0.35 -14.52 -2.43
N GLY A 83 0.37 -14.91 -3.48
CA GLY A 83 0.14 -16.14 -4.23
C GLY A 83 1.37 -17.03 -4.37
#